data_AF-A0A0D2X9C5-F1
#
_entry.id   AF-A0A0D2X9C5-F1
#
_cell.length_a   1.000
_cell.length_b   1.000
_cell.length_c   1.000
_cell.angle_alpha   90.00
_cell.angle_beta   90.00
_cell.angle_gamma   90.00
#
_symmetry.space_group_name_H-M   'P 1'
#
loop_
_entity.id
_entity.type
_entity.pdbx_description
1 polymer ?
#
loop_
_entity_poly.entity_id
_entity_poly.type
_entity_poly.pdbx_seq_one_letter_code
_entity_poly.pdbx_strand_id
1 'polypeptide(L)'
;MIASLSPFTPVIADADTGYGGPIMVARTVEQYSRSGVGALHIEDQVQTKRCGHLAGKVLVDLKEYLARIRAAVQARRRIESDIVIIARTDSIQKHGYEEALAGSVLHAMLELMLLSLRVFGRSKKRGG
;
A
#
# COMPACT_ATOMS: atom_id res chain seq x y z
N MET A 1 -8.30 11.35 -11.49
CA MET A 1 -7.95 9.93 -11.74
C MET A 1 -9.21 9.26 -12.28
N ILE A 2 -9.09 8.49 -13.36
CA ILE A 2 -10.21 8.02 -14.20
C ILE A 2 -10.75 6.65 -13.74
N ALA A 3 -10.31 6.13 -12.59
CA ALA A 3 -10.62 4.78 -12.12
C ALA A 3 -12.13 4.47 -12.00
N SER A 4 -13.00 5.50 -11.95
CA SER A 4 -14.46 5.35 -11.94
C SER A 4 -15.12 5.14 -13.31
N LEU A 5 -14.40 5.18 -14.45
CA LEU A 5 -15.01 4.93 -15.78
C LEU A 5 -15.60 3.53 -15.91
N SER A 6 -14.99 2.53 -15.28
CA SER A 6 -15.53 1.17 -15.15
C SER A 6 -15.58 0.79 -13.68
N PRO A 7 -16.75 0.90 -13.01
CA PRO A 7 -16.86 0.59 -11.58
C PRO A 7 -16.70 -0.91 -11.27
N PHE A 8 -16.65 -1.76 -12.29
CA PHE A 8 -16.53 -3.22 -12.16
C PHE A 8 -15.11 -3.75 -12.39
N THR A 9 -14.19 -2.90 -12.86
CA THR A 9 -12.80 -3.31 -13.11
C THR A 9 -11.92 -2.75 -12.00
N PRO A 10 -11.41 -3.58 -11.07
CA PRO A 10 -10.54 -3.10 -10.00
C PRO A 10 -9.25 -2.51 -10.58
N VAL A 11 -8.94 -1.27 -10.18
CA VAL A 11 -7.67 -0.62 -10.50
C VAL A 11 -6.71 -0.78 -9.34
N ILE A 12 -5.51 -1.29 -9.63
CA ILE A 12 -4.36 -1.29 -8.73
C ILE A 12 -3.42 -0.16 -9.16
N ALA A 13 -3.14 0.77 -8.27
CA ALA A 13 -2.38 1.97 -8.58
C ALA A 13 -1.04 2.04 -7.81
N ASP A 14 -0.01 2.54 -8.48
CA ASP A 14 1.26 2.89 -7.85
C ASP A 14 1.10 4.19 -7.05
N ALA A 15 1.47 4.17 -5.77
CA ALA A 15 1.49 5.35 -4.92
C ALA A 15 2.91 5.74 -4.48
N ASP A 16 3.93 5.22 -5.16
CA ASP A 16 5.35 5.45 -4.87
C ASP A 16 5.63 5.23 -3.38
N THR A 17 6.20 6.23 -2.69
CA THR A 17 6.46 6.20 -1.25
C THR A 17 5.32 6.83 -0.42
N GLY A 18 4.18 7.15 -1.03
CA GLY A 18 3.05 7.85 -0.39
C GLY A 18 3.22 9.37 -0.27
N TYR A 19 4.06 9.97 -1.12
CA TYR A 19 4.23 11.42 -1.33
C TYR A 19 4.63 12.23 -0.09
N GLY A 20 5.24 11.59 0.91
CA GLY A 20 5.81 12.25 2.09
C GLY A 20 5.72 11.37 3.34
N GLY A 21 5.60 12.03 4.50
CA GLY A 21 5.42 11.35 5.78
C GLY A 21 4.02 10.78 6.00
N PRO A 22 3.73 10.22 7.20
CA PRO A 22 2.46 9.60 7.55
C PRO A 22 1.19 10.39 7.22
N ILE A 23 1.22 11.72 7.38
CA ILE A 23 0.09 12.60 7.06
C ILE A 23 -0.23 12.58 5.56
N MET A 24 0.81 12.62 4.71
CA MET A 24 0.65 12.58 3.26
C MET A 24 0.19 11.22 2.78
N VAL A 25 0.72 10.15 3.39
CA VAL A 25 0.26 8.78 3.13
C VAL A 25 -1.23 8.63 3.43
N ALA A 26 -1.69 9.12 4.58
CA ALA A 26 -3.10 9.06 4.95
C ALA A 26 -3.97 9.81 3.93
N ARG A 27 -3.58 11.03 3.55
CA ARG A 27 -4.29 11.82 2.53
C ARG A 27 -4.34 11.09 1.17
N THR A 28 -3.26 10.42 0.80
CA THR A 28 -3.15 9.63 -0.43
C THR A 28 -4.16 8.50 -0.45
N VAL A 29 -4.22 7.69 0.62
CA VAL A 29 -5.20 6.60 0.75
C VAL A 29 -6.62 7.13 0.60
N GLU A 30 -6.95 8.22 1.28
CA GLU A 30 -8.30 8.80 1.18
C GLU A 30 -8.62 9.32 -0.23
N GLN A 31 -7.66 9.97 -0.90
CA GLN A 31 -7.84 10.47 -2.26
C GLN A 31 -7.98 9.33 -3.27
N TYR A 32 -7.20 8.26 -3.14
CA TYR A 32 -7.27 7.08 -3.99
C TYR A 32 -8.60 6.34 -3.77
N SER A 33 -9.00 6.17 -2.51
CA SER A 33 -10.30 5.59 -2.17
C SER A 33 -11.46 6.40 -2.75
N ARG A 34 -11.45 7.73 -2.61
CA ARG A 34 -12.48 8.61 -3.20
C ARG A 34 -12.48 8.58 -4.73
N SER A 35 -11.36 8.23 -5.34
CA SER A 35 -11.24 8.10 -6.79
C SER A 35 -11.72 6.75 -7.33
N GLY A 36 -12.15 5.82 -6.47
CA GLY A 36 -12.59 4.48 -6.87
C GLY A 36 -11.44 3.48 -7.10
N VAL A 37 -10.25 3.75 -6.57
CA VAL A 37 -9.13 2.80 -6.67
C VAL A 37 -9.38 1.59 -5.77
N GLY A 38 -9.18 0.38 -6.30
CA GLY A 38 -9.37 -0.87 -5.57
C GLY A 38 -8.16 -1.24 -4.70
N ALA A 39 -6.95 -0.90 -5.14
CA ALA A 39 -5.73 -1.14 -4.37
C ALA A 39 -4.64 -0.10 -4.67
N LEU A 40 -3.76 0.17 -3.70
CA LEU A 40 -2.54 0.92 -3.93
C LEU A 40 -1.33 0.25 -3.27
N HIS A 41 -0.14 0.44 -3.84
CA HIS A 41 1.10 -0.01 -3.23
C HIS A 41 2.01 1.14 -2.78
N ILE A 42 2.61 1.01 -1.60
CA ILE A 42 3.55 1.96 -1.00
C ILE A 42 4.91 1.27 -0.81
N GLU A 43 5.99 1.94 -1.19
CA GLU A 43 7.36 1.40 -1.15
C GLU A 43 8.25 1.98 -0.04
N ASP A 44 9.35 1.28 0.25
CA ASP A 44 10.34 1.57 1.29
C ASP A 44 11.52 2.41 0.80
N GLN A 45 11.46 2.96 -0.42
CA GLN A 45 12.45 3.90 -0.92
C GLN A 45 12.33 5.27 -0.23
N VAL A 46 13.40 6.08 -0.33
CA VAL A 46 13.34 7.52 -0.05
C VAL A 46 12.38 8.21 -1.03
N GLN A 47 11.82 9.36 -0.66
CA GLN A 47 10.81 10.06 -1.47
C GLN A 47 11.29 10.40 -2.89
N THR A 48 12.58 10.70 -3.08
CA THR A 48 13.24 10.81 -4.40
C THR A 48 13.56 9.42 -4.96
N LYS A 49 12.54 8.59 -5.09
CA LYS A 49 12.67 7.17 -5.45
C LYS A 49 13.20 6.96 -6.85
N ARG A 50 13.74 5.76 -7.08
CA ARG A 50 14.18 5.29 -8.39
C ARG A 50 13.33 4.13 -8.86
N CYS A 51 13.35 3.86 -10.17
CA CYS A 51 12.70 2.69 -10.73
C CYS A 51 13.24 1.40 -10.08
N GLY A 52 12.35 0.47 -9.73
CA GLY A 52 12.67 -0.78 -9.03
C GLY A 52 13.70 -1.69 -9.74
N HIS A 53 13.88 -1.53 -11.05
CA HIS A 53 14.83 -2.30 -11.85
C HIS A 53 16.21 -1.64 -11.98
N LEU A 54 16.36 -0.39 -11.53
CA LEU A 54 17.63 0.35 -11.63
C LEU A 54 18.45 0.19 -10.36
N ALA A 55 19.77 0.22 -10.53
CA ALA A 55 20.72 0.23 -9.42
C ALA A 55 20.71 1.58 -8.66
N GLY A 56 21.23 1.56 -7.43
CA GLY A 56 21.39 2.77 -6.61
C GLY A 56 20.11 3.21 -5.90
N LYS A 57 19.21 2.27 -5.60
CA LYS A 57 18.03 2.53 -4.75
C LYS A 57 18.46 2.83 -3.32
N VAL A 58 17.88 3.87 -2.74
CA VAL A 58 18.08 4.25 -1.35
C VAL A 58 16.79 3.99 -0.60
N LEU A 59 16.89 3.24 0.48
CA LEU A 59 15.77 2.83 1.30
C LEU A 59 15.75 3.67 2.56
N VAL A 60 14.55 3.93 3.07
CA VAL A 60 14.39 4.45 4.43
C VAL A 60 14.59 3.34 5.44
N ASP A 61 14.76 3.72 6.70
CA ASP A 61 14.78 2.73 7.76
C ASP A 61 13.42 2.06 7.91
N LEU A 62 13.43 0.90 8.57
CA LEU A 62 12.23 0.12 8.76
C LEU A 62 11.13 0.87 9.55
N LYS A 63 11.53 1.64 10.56
CA LYS A 63 10.59 2.34 11.43
C LYS A 63 9.80 3.37 10.63
N GLU A 64 10.46 4.09 9.74
CA GLU A 64 9.84 5.03 8.82
C GLU A 64 8.89 4.31 7.85
N TYR A 65 9.33 3.22 7.23
CA TYR A 65 8.46 2.46 6.33
C TYR A 65 7.21 1.92 7.04
N LEU A 66 7.37 1.34 8.24
CA LEU A 66 6.23 0.89 9.05
C LEU A 66 5.31 2.04 9.46
N ALA A 67 5.84 3.24 9.70
CA ALA A 67 5.01 4.42 9.98
C ALA A 67 4.11 4.79 8.79
N ARG A 68 4.63 4.69 7.55
CA ARG A 68 3.84 4.88 6.32
C ARG A 68 2.73 3.84 6.21
N ILE A 69 3.08 2.56 6.35
CA ILE A 69 2.10 1.46 6.24
C ILE A 69 1.01 1.55 7.31
N ARG A 70 1.38 1.84 8.57
CA ARG A 70 0.40 2.06 9.66
C ARG A 70 -0.53 3.23 9.36
N ALA A 71 -0.01 4.35 8.86
CA ALA A 71 -0.81 5.51 8.50
C ALA A 71 -1.81 5.20 7.38
N ALA A 72 -1.39 4.44 6.36
CA ALA A 72 -2.25 4.00 5.28
C ALA A 72 -3.43 3.16 5.79
N VAL A 73 -3.14 2.20 6.67
CA VAL A 73 -4.14 1.27 7.23
C VAL A 73 -5.09 2.00 8.18
N GLN A 74 -4.58 2.90 9.01
CA GLN A 74 -5.40 3.74 9.88
C GLN A 74 -6.31 4.66 9.07
N ALA A 75 -5.80 5.28 8.00
CA ALA A 75 -6.58 6.14 7.11
C ALA A 75 -7.72 5.35 6.47
N ARG A 76 -7.42 4.17 5.88
CA ARG A 76 -8.42 3.25 5.34
C ARG A 76 -9.52 2.92 6.36
N ARG A 77 -9.13 2.53 7.58
CA ARG A 77 -10.07 2.18 8.66
C ARG A 77 -10.95 3.38 9.04
N ARG A 78 -10.35 4.57 9.18
CA ARG A 78 -11.05 5.82 9.55
C ARG A 78 -12.14 6.20 8.57
N ILE A 79 -11.93 5.99 7.28
CA ILE A 79 -12.92 6.29 6.23
C ILE A 79 -13.78 5.08 5.84
N GLU A 80 -13.67 3.97 6.57
CA GLU A 80 -14.40 2.72 6.33
C GLU A 80 -14.30 2.21 4.88
N SER A 81 -13.11 2.36 4.28
CA SER A 81 -12.86 1.95 2.89
C SER A 81 -12.35 0.52 2.78
N ASP A 82 -12.77 -0.17 1.72
CA ASP A 82 -12.28 -1.50 1.34
C ASP A 82 -11.00 -1.47 0.49
N ILE A 83 -10.41 -0.29 0.25
CA ILE A 83 -9.19 -0.17 -0.56
C ILE A 83 -8.06 -1.07 -0.02
N VAL A 84 -7.45 -1.86 -0.89
CA VAL A 84 -6.37 -2.77 -0.52
C VAL A 84 -5.06 -1.99 -0.42
N ILE A 85 -4.35 -2.15 0.69
CA ILE A 85 -3.02 -1.56 0.91
C ILE A 85 -1.98 -2.64 0.67
N ILE A 86 -1.10 -2.42 -0.29
CA ILE A 86 -0.01 -3.33 -0.67
C ILE A 86 1.31 -2.73 -0.16
N ALA A 87 2.01 -3.47 0.70
CA ALA A 87 3.34 -3.10 1.17
C ALA A 87 4.38 -3.64 0.17
N ARG A 88 5.10 -2.75 -0.52
CA ARG A 88 6.17 -3.10 -1.47
C ARG A 88 7.54 -2.86 -0.83
N THR A 89 8.46 -3.81 -0.96
CA THR A 89 9.85 -3.62 -0.55
C THR A 89 10.79 -3.74 -1.74
N ASP A 90 11.71 -2.80 -1.88
CA ASP A 90 12.81 -2.82 -2.84
C ASP A 90 14.14 -3.28 -2.20
N SER A 91 14.09 -3.79 -0.96
CA SER A 91 15.23 -4.23 -0.16
C SER A 91 16.02 -5.41 -0.72
N ILE A 92 15.42 -6.24 -1.58
CA ILE A 92 16.04 -7.45 -2.14
C ILE A 92 17.40 -7.14 -2.79
N GLN A 93 17.49 -6.06 -3.58
CA GLN A 93 18.76 -5.72 -4.25
C GLN A 93 19.87 -5.29 -3.30
N LYS A 94 19.53 -4.74 -2.12
CA LYS A 94 20.50 -4.18 -1.18
C LYS A 94 20.87 -5.16 -0.07
N HIS A 95 19.91 -5.94 0.42
CA HIS A 95 20.08 -6.78 1.61
C HIS A 95 19.84 -8.28 1.35
N GLY A 96 19.50 -8.67 0.12
CA GLY A 96 19.23 -10.07 -0.22
C GLY A 96 17.82 -10.51 0.16
N TYR A 97 17.48 -11.75 -0.21
CA TYR A 97 16.14 -12.32 -0.07
C TYR A 97 15.74 -12.56 1.39
N GLU A 98 16.67 -13.08 2.20
CA GLU A 98 16.43 -13.37 3.61
C GLU A 98 16.11 -12.12 4.42
N GLU A 99 16.84 -11.01 4.22
CA GLU A 99 16.52 -9.75 4.91
C GLU A 99 15.21 -9.15 4.41
N ALA A 100 14.88 -9.30 3.12
CA ALA A 100 13.61 -8.84 2.57
C ALA A 100 12.40 -9.62 3.14
N LEU A 101 12.60 -10.89 3.51
CA LEU A 101 11.61 -11.72 4.19
C LEU A 101 11.58 -11.50 5.71
N ALA A 102 12.76 -11.48 6.35
CA ALA A 102 12.93 -11.39 7.79
C ALA A 102 12.71 -9.97 8.32
N GLY A 103 13.09 -8.97 7.54
CA GLY A 103 12.72 -7.60 7.76
C GLY A 103 11.22 -7.49 7.58
N SER A 104 10.47 -7.63 8.69
CA SER A 104 9.24 -6.94 9.15
C SER A 104 8.16 -6.47 8.15
N VAL A 105 8.45 -6.28 6.87
CA VAL A 105 7.55 -6.32 5.73
C VAL A 105 6.68 -7.57 5.80
N LEU A 106 7.23 -8.77 6.08
CA LEU A 106 6.41 -9.98 6.25
C LEU A 106 5.54 -9.92 7.52
N HIS A 107 6.03 -9.34 8.61
CA HIS A 107 5.27 -9.21 9.86
C HIS A 107 4.14 -8.17 9.76
N ALA A 108 4.42 -7.04 9.10
CA ALA A 108 3.43 -6.04 8.73
C ALA A 108 2.46 -6.59 7.69
N MET A 109 2.93 -7.38 6.71
CA MET A 109 2.06 -8.07 5.74
C MET A 109 1.17 -9.09 6.44
N LEU A 110 1.65 -9.88 7.40
CA LEU A 110 0.84 -10.88 8.13
C LEU A 110 -0.25 -10.24 9.00
N GLU A 111 0.11 -9.20 9.77
CA GLU A 111 -0.87 -8.40 10.53
C GLU A 111 -1.92 -7.73 9.64
N LEU A 112 -1.55 -7.33 8.41
CA LEU A 112 -2.42 -6.59 7.49
C LEU A 112 -3.21 -7.47 6.51
N MET A 113 -2.69 -8.64 6.15
CA MET A 113 -3.32 -9.62 5.26
C MET A 113 -4.57 -10.21 5.92
N LEU A 114 -4.53 -10.45 7.24
CA LEU A 114 -5.70 -10.87 8.04
C LEU A 114 -6.86 -9.86 8.01
N LEU A 115 -6.57 -8.56 7.81
CA LEU A 115 -7.62 -7.54 7.66
C LEU A 115 -8.17 -7.40 6.23
N SER A 116 -7.46 -7.91 5.22
CA SER A 116 -7.83 -7.75 3.79
C SER A 116 -8.75 -8.87 3.25
N LEU A 117 -8.74 -10.05 3.88
CA LEU A 117 -9.52 -11.22 3.44
C LEU A 117 -11.05 -11.04 3.49
N ARG A 118 -11.56 -9.90 3.98
CA ARG A 118 -13.00 -9.56 3.94
C ARG A 118 -13.46 -8.88 2.65
N VAL A 119 -12.54 -8.42 1.78
CA VAL A 119 -12.90 -7.62 0.59
C VAL A 119 -13.48 -8.49 -0.54
N PHE A 120 -13.12 -9.77 -0.65
CA PHE A 120 -13.62 -10.64 -1.73
C PHE A 120 -14.94 -11.37 -1.41
N GLY A 121 -15.51 -11.21 -0.21
CA GLY A 121 -16.67 -11.99 0.26
C GLY A 121 -18.03 -11.28 0.26
N ARG A 122 -18.10 -9.96 0.04
CA ARG A 122 -19.34 -9.17 0.26
C ARG A 122 -20.18 -8.86 -0.98
N SER A 123 -19.79 -9.32 -2.16
CA SER A 123 -20.50 -8.98 -3.42
C SER A 123 -21.84 -9.71 -3.64
N LYS A 124 -22.30 -10.65 -2.77
CA LYS A 124 -23.45 -11.52 -3.11
C LYS A 124 -24.75 -11.40 -2.27
N LYS A 125 -24.99 -10.36 -1.46
CA LYS A 125 -26.24 -10.27 -0.67
C LYS A 125 -26.89 -8.87 -0.54
N ARG A 126 -26.98 -8.11 -1.63
CA ARG A 126 -27.91 -6.96 -1.72
C ARG A 126 -28.56 -6.95 -3.11
N GLY A 127 -29.68 -7.65 -3.23
CA GLY A 127 -30.45 -7.78 -4.47
C GLY A 127 -31.26 -9.06 -4.46
N GLY A 128 -32.45 -9.02 -3.86
CA GLY A 128 -33.39 -10.12 -3.68
C GLY A 128 -34.39 -9.76 -2.60
#